data_AF-A0AAW1BBB8-F1
#
_entry.id   AF-A0AAW1BBB8-F1
#
_cell.length_a   1.000
_cell.length_b   1.000
_cell.length_c   1.000
_cell.angle_alpha   90.00
_cell.angle_beta   90.00
_cell.angle_gamma   90.00
#
_symmetry.space_group_name_H-M   'P 1'
#
loop_
_entity.id
_entity.type
_entity.pdbx_description
1 polymer ?
#
loop_
_entity_poly.entity_id
_entity_poly.type
_entity_poly.pdbx_seq_one_letter_code
_entity_poly.pdbx_strand_id
1 'polypeptide(L)'
;MAVSSDWTLDVQPNRVTIGGIKSLDQVLQRKGQVESHDFVGCIMEFAVNGRPLEPSQALSAEGILDQCPRLEGTCTINPCQHGGTCVDHWSWQQCICKEGLTGKHCEKYLTADTALSLEGKGRLDYHMRQNRKWEYMMRYYTGNAIMDSRSMDNLEVKFRTRSKSGVLFHIQESSNYTTVKIKNGKVQYVSDAGLTSFLEAMNQILTGALPT
;
A
#
# COMPACT_ATOMS: atom_id res chain seq x y z
N MET A 1 -17.88 41.22 -32.08
CA MET A 1 -17.00 40.05 -31.88
C MET A 1 -16.71 39.96 -30.40
N ALA A 2 -17.42 39.10 -29.66
CA ALA A 2 -17.13 38.86 -28.26
C ALA A 2 -15.99 37.86 -28.20
N VAL A 3 -14.80 38.31 -27.81
CA VAL A 3 -13.74 37.38 -27.39
C VAL A 3 -14.22 36.84 -26.05
N SER A 4 -14.81 35.65 -26.07
CA SER A 4 -15.04 34.87 -24.85
C SER A 4 -13.66 34.49 -24.33
N SER A 5 -13.08 35.37 -23.54
CA SER A 5 -11.99 35.03 -22.66
C SER A 5 -12.61 34.19 -21.55
N ASP A 6 -12.77 32.90 -21.82
CA ASP A 6 -13.34 31.94 -20.89
C ASP A 6 -12.26 31.68 -19.82
N TRP A 7 -12.39 32.41 -18.71
CA TRP A 7 -11.34 32.65 -17.70
C TRP A 7 -11.25 31.59 -16.61
N THR A 8 -11.94 30.48 -16.80
CA THR A 8 -12.03 29.42 -15.81
C THR A 8 -11.77 28.13 -16.55
N LEU A 9 -11.06 27.20 -15.92
CA LEU A 9 -11.24 25.82 -16.31
C LEU A 9 -12.74 25.55 -16.09
N ASP A 10 -13.57 25.67 -17.14
CA ASP A 10 -15.00 25.41 -17.05
C ASP A 10 -15.21 23.91 -17.02
N VAL A 11 -14.87 23.36 -15.85
CA VAL A 11 -15.11 21.97 -15.56
C VAL A 11 -16.50 21.76 -15.02
N GLN A 12 -17.28 22.80 -14.71
CA GLN A 12 -18.57 22.60 -14.04
C GLN A 12 -19.51 21.70 -14.88
N PRO A 13 -20.14 20.69 -14.25
CA PRO A 13 -20.21 20.40 -12.80
C PRO A 13 -19.05 19.55 -12.24
N ASN A 14 -18.06 19.22 -13.05
CA ASN A 14 -16.91 18.37 -12.71
C ASN A 14 -15.89 19.08 -11.79
N ARG A 15 -15.16 18.26 -11.02
CA ARG A 15 -14.06 18.69 -10.15
C ARG A 15 -12.73 18.27 -10.77
N VAL A 16 -11.70 19.08 -10.56
CA VAL A 16 -10.31 18.71 -10.86
C VAL A 16 -9.60 18.36 -9.56
N THR A 17 -8.90 17.23 -9.57
CA THR A 17 -7.97 16.84 -8.51
C THR A 17 -6.57 16.82 -9.10
N ILE A 18 -5.59 17.19 -8.29
CA ILE A 18 -4.17 17.23 -8.66
C ILE A 18 -3.44 16.38 -7.63
N GLY A 19 -2.48 15.59 -8.07
CA GLY A 19 -1.71 14.72 -7.17
C GLY A 19 -2.38 13.39 -6.85
N GLY A 20 -3.67 13.22 -7.17
CA GLY A 20 -4.39 11.98 -6.92
C GLY A 20 -5.85 12.05 -7.33
N ILE A 21 -6.59 10.97 -7.09
CA ILE A 21 -8.02 10.86 -7.42
C ILE A 21 -8.80 10.56 -6.14
N LYS A 22 -10.00 11.16 -6.00
CA LYS A 22 -10.76 11.15 -4.74
C LYS A 22 -11.55 9.85 -4.48
N SER A 23 -12.00 9.16 -5.52
CA SER A 23 -12.78 7.91 -5.37
C SER A 23 -12.45 6.90 -6.46
N LEU A 24 -12.33 5.64 -6.05
CA LEU A 24 -11.93 4.52 -6.89
C LEU A 24 -12.96 4.31 -8.00
N ASP A 25 -14.23 4.63 -7.74
CA ASP A 25 -15.32 4.60 -8.71
C ASP A 25 -14.98 5.36 -10.01
N GLN A 26 -14.23 6.46 -9.91
CA GLN A 26 -13.84 7.29 -11.06
C GLN A 26 -12.85 6.57 -11.98
N VAL A 27 -11.97 5.73 -11.40
CA VAL A 27 -11.04 4.90 -12.18
C VAL A 27 -11.73 3.63 -12.68
N LEU A 28 -12.56 3.00 -11.85
CA LEU A 28 -13.29 1.77 -12.22
C LEU A 28 -14.16 1.96 -13.46
N GLN A 29 -14.72 3.15 -13.64
CA GLN A 29 -15.51 3.51 -14.82
C GLN A 29 -14.67 3.68 -16.09
N ARG A 30 -13.33 3.75 -15.99
CA ARG A 30 -12.41 4.06 -17.09
C ARG A 30 -11.21 3.09 -17.13
N LYS A 31 -11.51 1.80 -17.20
CA LYS A 31 -10.50 0.72 -17.29
C LYS A 31 -9.45 1.01 -18.37
N GLY A 32 -8.16 0.99 -17.98
CA GLY A 32 -7.02 1.17 -18.88
C GLY A 32 -6.65 2.62 -19.22
N GLN A 33 -7.33 3.64 -18.66
CA GLN A 33 -6.99 5.05 -18.91
C GLN A 33 -6.11 5.68 -17.83
N VAL A 34 -6.04 5.06 -16.65
CA VAL A 34 -5.15 5.46 -15.56
C VAL A 34 -4.26 4.26 -15.31
N GLU A 35 -2.95 4.44 -15.24
CA GLU A 35 -2.00 3.33 -15.10
C GLU A 35 -1.24 3.35 -13.76
N SER A 36 -1.26 4.49 -13.06
CA SER A 36 -0.40 4.73 -11.90
C SER A 36 -1.16 5.14 -10.64
N HIS A 37 -0.46 5.08 -9.50
CA HIS A 37 -0.91 5.59 -8.21
C HIS A 37 -0.93 7.12 -8.14
N ASP A 38 -1.39 7.65 -7.01
CA ASP A 38 -1.30 9.08 -6.67
C ASP A 38 0.14 9.58 -6.81
N PHE A 39 0.28 10.79 -7.34
CA PHE A 39 1.59 11.40 -7.55
C PHE A 39 2.19 11.83 -6.21
N VAL A 40 3.40 11.35 -5.94
CA VAL A 40 4.21 11.79 -4.79
C VAL A 40 5.48 12.45 -5.33
N GLY A 41 5.58 13.76 -5.15
CA GLY A 41 6.66 14.56 -5.69
C GLY A 41 6.30 16.03 -5.65
N CYS A 42 6.91 16.81 -6.53
CA CYS A 42 6.69 18.25 -6.59
C CYS A 42 6.12 18.68 -7.92
N ILE A 43 5.18 19.61 -7.84
CA ILE A 43 4.64 20.33 -8.98
C ILE A 43 5.09 21.78 -8.79
N MET A 44 6.00 22.24 -9.66
CA MET A 44 6.61 23.56 -9.52
C MET A 44 5.67 24.67 -9.99
N GLU A 45 4.90 24.41 -11.04
CA GLU A 45 3.90 25.33 -11.56
C GLU A 45 2.72 24.52 -12.05
N PHE A 46 1.53 24.94 -11.63
CA PHE A 46 0.28 24.44 -12.20
C PHE A 46 -0.56 25.64 -12.60
N ALA A 47 -0.75 25.81 -13.91
CA ALA A 47 -1.47 26.95 -14.46
C ALA A 47 -2.53 26.50 -15.47
N VAL A 48 -3.65 27.20 -15.48
CA VAL A 48 -4.68 27.05 -16.52
C VAL A 48 -4.77 28.36 -17.27
N ASN A 49 -4.62 28.30 -18.60
CA ASN A 49 -4.64 29.49 -19.46
C ASN A 49 -3.65 30.59 -19.01
N GLY A 50 -2.45 30.17 -18.56
CA GLY A 50 -1.39 31.08 -18.10
C GLY A 50 -1.64 31.71 -16.72
N ARG A 51 -2.67 31.28 -15.99
CA ARG A 51 -2.93 31.70 -14.60
C ARG A 51 -2.52 30.59 -13.64
N PRO A 52 -1.52 30.81 -12.77
CA PRO A 52 -1.18 29.88 -11.70
C PRO A 52 -2.38 29.60 -10.80
N LEU A 53 -2.56 28.33 -10.44
CA LEU A 53 -3.57 27.88 -9.48
C LEU A 53 -2.87 27.63 -8.15
N GLU A 54 -3.19 28.49 -7.19
CA GLU A 54 -2.60 28.42 -5.86
C GLU A 54 -3.29 27.36 -5.00
N PRO A 55 -2.56 26.58 -4.18
CA PRO A 55 -3.17 25.60 -3.27
C PRO A 55 -4.23 26.20 -2.34
N SER A 56 -4.08 27.49 -1.97
CA SER A 56 -5.04 28.23 -1.14
C SER A 56 -6.41 28.42 -1.78
N GLN A 57 -6.50 28.28 -3.11
CA GLN A 57 -7.75 28.37 -3.87
C GLN A 57 -8.48 27.01 -3.96
N ALA A 58 -7.86 25.93 -3.50
CA ALA A 58 -8.46 24.60 -3.55
C ALA A 58 -9.64 24.49 -2.57
N LEU A 59 -10.69 23.77 -2.99
CA LEU A 59 -11.82 23.44 -2.12
C LEU A 59 -11.42 22.55 -0.93
N SER A 60 -10.31 21.81 -1.06
CA SER A 60 -9.71 20.96 -0.04
C SER A 60 -8.29 20.60 -0.49
N ALA A 61 -7.34 20.61 0.45
CA ALA A 61 -5.96 20.19 0.25
C ALA A 61 -5.50 19.37 1.46
N GLU A 62 -4.88 18.22 1.21
CA GLU A 62 -4.33 17.33 2.24
C GLU A 62 -2.94 16.85 1.81
N GLY A 63 -1.99 16.79 2.74
CA GLY A 63 -0.63 16.32 2.46
C GLY A 63 0.20 17.25 1.57
N ILE A 64 -0.22 18.52 1.40
CA ILE A 64 0.52 19.54 0.65
C ILE A 64 1.52 20.22 1.59
N LEU A 65 2.74 20.39 1.10
CA LEU A 65 3.81 21.13 1.77
C LEU A 65 4.10 22.40 0.96
N ASP A 66 4.38 23.51 1.65
CA ASP A 66 4.72 24.81 1.01
C ASP A 66 6.10 24.80 0.32
N GLN A 67 6.84 23.70 0.47
CA GLN A 67 8.14 23.47 -0.15
C GLN A 67 8.18 22.09 -0.79
N CYS A 68 9.26 21.84 -1.53
CA CYS A 68 9.54 20.56 -2.17
C CYS A 68 10.64 19.79 -1.43
N PRO A 69 10.44 19.36 -0.16
CA PRO A 69 11.46 18.56 0.51
C PRO A 69 11.51 17.17 -0.13
N ARG A 70 12.70 16.80 -0.58
CA ARG A 70 13.07 15.42 -0.87
C ARG A 70 13.97 14.92 0.24
N LEU A 71 13.75 13.68 0.68
CA LEU A 71 14.65 13.04 1.62
C LEU A 71 15.91 12.58 0.87
N GLU A 72 16.83 13.51 0.64
CA GLU A 72 18.08 13.25 -0.08
C GLU A 72 18.98 12.26 0.68
N GLY A 73 19.68 11.39 -0.05
CA GLY A 73 20.74 10.56 0.51
C GLY A 73 20.31 9.32 1.30
N THR A 74 19.01 9.06 1.41
CA THR A 74 18.40 7.91 2.13
C THR A 74 19.08 6.59 1.84
N CYS A 75 19.22 6.25 0.55
CA CYS A 75 19.84 5.02 0.10
C CYS A 75 21.29 5.22 -0.41
N THR A 76 21.85 6.43 -0.35
CA THR A 76 23.24 6.67 -0.76
C THR A 76 24.22 5.96 0.16
N ILE A 77 23.95 6.00 1.47
CA ILE A 77 24.58 5.10 2.44
C ILE A 77 23.51 4.07 2.78
N ASN A 78 23.59 2.86 2.20
CA ASN A 78 22.58 1.83 2.41
C ASN A 78 22.35 1.62 3.93
N PRO A 79 21.19 2.03 4.47
CA PRO A 79 20.92 1.95 5.89
C PRO A 79 20.42 0.56 6.31
N CYS A 80 20.22 -0.33 5.34
CA CYS A 80 19.75 -1.68 5.57
C CYS A 80 20.94 -2.58 5.94
N GLN A 81 20.84 -3.20 7.11
CA GLN A 81 21.85 -4.12 7.63
C GLN A 81 21.78 -5.49 6.96
N HIS A 82 22.82 -6.30 7.18
CA HIS A 82 22.91 -7.69 6.74
C HIS A 82 22.67 -7.91 5.22
N GLY A 83 23.00 -6.89 4.42
CA GLY A 83 22.82 -6.91 2.98
C GLY A 83 21.37 -6.79 2.52
N GLY A 84 20.50 -6.16 3.32
CA GLY A 84 19.18 -5.72 2.88
C GLY A 84 19.27 -4.70 1.73
N THR A 85 18.20 -4.61 0.95
CA THR A 85 18.10 -3.66 -0.19
C THR A 85 17.34 -2.41 0.25
N CYS A 86 17.96 -1.24 0.09
CA CYS A 86 17.31 0.04 0.33
C CYS A 86 16.51 0.47 -0.90
N VAL A 87 15.26 0.86 -0.69
CA VAL A 87 14.38 1.45 -1.70
C VAL A 87 14.16 2.91 -1.34
N ASP A 88 14.60 3.78 -2.24
CA ASP A 88 14.46 5.23 -2.10
C ASP A 88 13.08 5.68 -2.60
N HIS A 89 12.29 6.30 -1.73
CA HIS A 89 11.04 6.95 -2.10
C HIS A 89 11.18 8.47 -1.90
N TRP A 90 10.27 9.25 -2.50
CA TRP A 90 10.36 10.72 -2.48
C TRP A 90 10.51 11.32 -1.06
N SER A 91 9.70 10.85 -0.13
CA SER A 91 9.60 11.40 1.24
C SER A 91 9.99 10.40 2.34
N TRP A 92 10.40 9.19 1.97
CA TRP A 92 10.72 8.12 2.92
C TRP A 92 11.59 7.04 2.27
N GLN A 93 12.00 6.05 3.05
CA GLN A 93 12.79 4.93 2.55
C GLN A 93 12.33 3.60 3.17
N GLN A 94 12.57 2.52 2.45
CA GLN A 94 12.25 1.17 2.91
C GLN A 94 13.46 0.24 2.80
N CYS A 95 13.64 -0.62 3.79
CA CYS A 95 14.53 -1.77 3.67
C CYS A 95 13.73 -3.03 3.28
N ILE A 96 14.14 -3.69 2.20
CA ILE A 96 13.73 -5.05 1.86
C ILE A 96 14.74 -6.00 2.49
N CYS A 97 14.29 -6.74 3.49
CA CYS A 97 15.12 -7.68 4.22
C CYS A 97 15.27 -9.01 3.49
N LYS A 98 16.44 -9.63 3.61
CA LYS A 98 16.63 -11.03 3.20
C LYS A 98 15.84 -11.96 4.10
N GLU A 99 15.63 -13.17 3.62
CA GLU A 99 14.95 -14.21 4.39
C GLU A 99 15.61 -14.42 5.76
N GLY A 100 14.78 -14.52 6.81
CA GLY A 100 15.24 -14.71 8.18
C GLY A 100 15.67 -13.43 8.92
N LEU A 101 15.51 -12.25 8.30
CA LEU A 101 15.76 -10.95 8.93
C LEU A 101 14.49 -10.09 9.00
N THR A 102 14.43 -9.20 9.99
CA THR A 102 13.32 -8.28 10.22
C THR A 102 13.81 -6.98 10.88
N GLY A 103 12.88 -6.07 11.15
CA GLY A 103 13.19 -4.72 11.66
C GLY A 103 13.19 -3.67 10.55
N LYS A 104 13.18 -2.40 10.96
CA LYS A 104 13.09 -1.26 10.03
C LYS A 104 14.31 -1.19 9.11
N HIS A 105 15.46 -1.65 9.60
CA HIS A 105 16.74 -1.65 8.92
C HIS A 105 17.31 -3.07 8.77
N CYS A 106 16.48 -4.11 8.84
CA CYS A 106 16.91 -5.51 8.79
C CYS A 106 17.95 -5.87 9.86
N GLU A 107 17.89 -5.20 11.01
CA GLU A 107 18.85 -5.31 12.10
C GLU A 107 18.61 -6.53 13.01
N LYS A 108 17.44 -7.17 12.90
CA LYS A 108 17.04 -8.28 13.76
C LYS A 108 16.97 -9.59 12.99
N TYR A 109 17.42 -10.67 13.60
CA TYR A 109 17.17 -12.03 13.13
C TYR A 109 15.76 -12.46 13.52
N LEU A 110 15.08 -13.19 12.64
CA LEU A 110 13.74 -13.72 12.88
C LEU A 110 13.84 -15.01 13.71
N THR A 111 13.75 -14.87 15.02
CA THR A 111 14.00 -15.92 16.01
C THR A 111 12.92 -15.89 17.11
N ALA A 112 12.91 -16.91 17.99
CA ALA A 112 11.90 -16.98 19.05
C ALA A 112 12.02 -15.86 20.10
N ASP A 113 13.23 -15.36 20.33
CA ASP A 113 13.54 -14.24 21.26
C ASP A 113 13.15 -12.87 20.70
N THR A 114 13.01 -12.73 19.38
CA THR A 114 12.55 -11.50 18.72
C THR A 114 11.04 -11.52 18.40
N ALA A 115 10.36 -12.64 18.67
CA ALA A 115 8.94 -12.80 18.44
C ALA A 115 8.09 -12.07 19.50
N LEU A 116 6.95 -11.54 19.07
CA LEU A 116 5.93 -10.99 19.97
C LEU A 116 5.08 -12.13 20.54
N SER A 117 4.87 -12.13 21.86
CA SER A 117 3.92 -13.02 22.51
C SER A 117 2.53 -12.37 22.56
N LEU A 118 1.52 -13.04 22.01
CA LEU A 118 0.12 -12.64 22.14
C LEU A 118 -0.54 -13.46 23.24
N GLU A 119 -0.62 -12.89 24.45
CA GLU A 119 -1.27 -13.54 25.60
C GLU A 119 -2.78 -13.35 25.55
N GLY A 120 -3.57 -14.43 25.49
CA GLY A 120 -5.03 -14.47 25.72
C GLY A 120 -5.91 -13.45 24.99
N LYS A 121 -5.82 -12.17 25.38
CA LYS A 121 -6.50 -10.99 24.82
C LYS A 121 -5.59 -10.10 23.96
N GLY A 122 -4.32 -10.45 23.78
CA GLY A 122 -3.35 -9.70 23.00
C GLY A 122 -3.80 -9.55 21.54
N ARG A 123 -3.85 -8.32 21.04
CA ARG A 123 -4.27 -7.99 19.68
C ARG A 123 -3.48 -6.78 19.19
N LEU A 124 -3.08 -6.82 17.92
CA LEU A 124 -2.48 -5.69 17.21
C LEU A 124 -3.44 -5.22 16.13
N ASP A 125 -3.78 -3.93 16.16
CA ASP A 125 -4.71 -3.33 15.22
C ASP A 125 -3.96 -2.34 14.34
N TYR A 126 -3.97 -2.63 13.05
CA TYR A 126 -3.42 -1.77 12.02
C TYR A 126 -4.55 -1.25 11.16
N HIS A 127 -4.50 0.04 10.82
CA HIS A 127 -5.32 0.62 9.76
C HIS A 127 -4.42 0.88 8.55
N MET A 128 -4.85 0.47 7.36
CA MET A 128 -4.19 0.91 6.13
C MET A 128 -4.48 2.38 5.91
N ARG A 129 -3.45 3.18 5.60
CA ARG A 129 -3.64 4.57 5.17
C ARG A 129 -4.45 4.57 3.87
N GLN A 130 -5.37 5.53 3.71
CA GLN A 130 -6.26 5.60 2.54
C GLN A 130 -5.48 5.59 1.22
N ASN A 131 -4.38 6.33 1.12
CA ASN A 131 -3.54 6.39 -0.08
C ASN A 131 -2.89 5.03 -0.42
N ARG A 132 -2.54 4.21 0.58
CA ARG A 132 -2.02 2.86 0.33
C ARG A 132 -3.11 1.88 -0.11
N LYS A 133 -4.32 2.04 0.43
CA LYS A 133 -5.49 1.27 -0.05
C LYS A 133 -5.78 1.62 -1.51
N TRP A 134 -5.66 2.89 -1.87
CA TRP A 134 -5.78 3.38 -3.25
C TRP A 134 -4.71 2.78 -4.17
N GLU A 135 -3.42 2.89 -3.79
CA GLU A 135 -2.28 2.32 -4.52
C GLU A 135 -2.50 0.83 -4.86
N TYR A 136 -2.95 0.04 -3.88
CA TYR A 136 -3.22 -1.38 -4.05
C TYR A 136 -4.37 -1.63 -5.04
N MET A 137 -5.51 -0.96 -4.86
CA MET A 137 -6.67 -1.17 -5.74
C MET A 137 -6.38 -0.74 -7.17
N MET A 138 -5.65 0.37 -7.38
CA MET A 138 -5.27 0.83 -8.71
C MET A 138 -4.48 -0.22 -9.49
N ARG A 139 -3.43 -0.80 -8.87
CA ARG A 139 -2.60 -1.84 -9.52
C ARG A 139 -3.41 -3.04 -10.00
N TYR A 140 -4.46 -3.41 -9.26
CA TYR A 140 -5.33 -4.52 -9.60
C TYR A 140 -6.20 -4.26 -10.84
N TYR A 141 -6.69 -3.04 -11.02
CA TYR A 141 -7.63 -2.71 -12.11
C TYR A 141 -6.97 -2.26 -13.42
N THR A 142 -5.70 -1.84 -13.37
CA THR A 142 -4.95 -1.35 -14.53
C THR A 142 -4.16 -2.44 -15.25
N GLY A 143 -4.07 -3.64 -14.66
CA GLY A 143 -3.25 -4.74 -15.15
C GLY A 143 -3.79 -5.46 -16.39
N ASN A 144 -3.37 -5.03 -17.58
CA ASN A 144 -3.23 -5.86 -18.77
C ASN A 144 -1.82 -5.66 -19.37
N ALA A 145 -0.76 -5.97 -18.59
CA ALA A 145 0.61 -6.06 -19.09
C ALA A 145 1.49 -6.84 -18.09
N ILE A 146 1.89 -8.06 -18.48
CA ILE A 146 3.02 -8.86 -17.98
C ILE A 146 3.02 -9.10 -16.45
N MET A 147 2.66 -10.31 -16.05
CA MET A 147 3.03 -10.88 -14.73
C MET A 147 4.55 -10.76 -14.56
N ASP A 148 5.04 -9.66 -14.01
CA ASP A 148 6.28 -9.73 -13.26
C ASP A 148 5.93 -10.42 -11.94
N SER A 149 6.25 -11.70 -11.86
CA SER A 149 5.99 -12.61 -10.74
C SER A 149 6.68 -12.19 -9.42
N ARG A 150 7.14 -10.94 -9.32
CA ARG A 150 7.89 -10.36 -8.20
C ARG A 150 7.09 -9.38 -7.35
N SER A 151 5.87 -9.01 -7.77
CA SER A 151 4.98 -8.10 -7.03
C SER A 151 3.59 -8.71 -6.76
N MET A 152 3.53 -10.01 -6.49
CA MET A 152 2.33 -10.56 -5.84
C MET A 152 2.39 -10.13 -4.37
N ASP A 153 1.34 -9.49 -3.86
CA ASP A 153 1.23 -9.17 -2.44
C ASP A 153 1.34 -10.45 -1.62
N ASN A 154 2.45 -10.59 -0.90
CA ASN A 154 2.76 -11.76 -0.11
C ASN A 154 2.47 -11.47 1.36
N LEU A 155 1.56 -12.23 1.97
CA LEU A 155 1.38 -12.25 3.41
C LEU A 155 2.15 -13.43 4.00
N GLU A 156 3.34 -13.14 4.54
CA GLU A 156 4.14 -14.13 5.24
C GLU A 156 3.99 -13.96 6.76
N VAL A 157 3.62 -15.03 7.46
CA VAL A 157 3.54 -15.06 8.93
C VAL A 157 4.21 -16.32 9.45
N LYS A 158 5.29 -16.16 10.21
CA LYS A 158 5.93 -17.25 10.97
C LYS A 158 5.40 -17.23 12.41
N PHE A 159 4.79 -18.33 12.84
CA PHE A 159 4.16 -18.41 14.16
C PHE A 159 4.39 -19.78 14.81
N ARG A 160 4.22 -19.83 16.14
CA ARG A 160 4.19 -21.06 16.93
C ARG A 160 3.07 -20.97 17.94
N THR A 161 2.25 -22.02 18.06
CA THR A 161 1.20 -22.09 19.08
C THR A 161 0.96 -23.52 19.54
N ARG A 162 0.50 -23.68 20.79
CA ARG A 162 -0.04 -24.95 21.31
C ARG A 162 -1.55 -25.07 21.10
N SER A 163 -2.23 -23.97 20.73
CA SER A 163 -3.67 -24.00 20.51
C SER A 163 -4.02 -24.71 19.21
N LYS A 164 -5.03 -25.58 19.26
CA LYS A 164 -5.57 -26.26 18.07
C LYS A 164 -6.49 -25.37 17.23
N SER A 165 -6.89 -24.21 17.78
CA SER A 165 -7.78 -23.25 17.10
C SER A 165 -7.45 -21.81 17.48
N GLY A 166 -7.59 -20.88 16.54
CA GLY A 166 -7.37 -19.45 16.79
C GLY A 166 -7.30 -18.64 15.51
N VAL A 167 -7.56 -17.33 15.58
CA VAL A 167 -7.38 -16.41 14.44
C VAL A 167 -5.95 -15.88 14.45
N LEU A 168 -5.25 -15.99 13.33
CA LEU A 168 -3.91 -15.42 13.16
C LEU A 168 -3.98 -14.01 12.58
N PHE A 169 -4.83 -13.83 11.59
CA PHE A 169 -4.95 -12.59 10.84
C PHE A 169 -6.37 -12.45 10.31
N HIS A 170 -6.91 -11.25 10.40
CA HIS A 170 -8.25 -10.92 9.92
C HIS A 170 -8.25 -9.53 9.32
N ILE A 171 -8.64 -9.44 8.05
CA ILE A 171 -8.93 -8.19 7.35
C ILE A 171 -10.44 -8.10 7.21
N GLN A 172 -11.00 -7.00 7.67
CA GLN A 172 -12.40 -6.64 7.48
C GLN A 172 -12.48 -5.41 6.57
N GLU A 173 -13.25 -5.52 5.50
CA GLU A 173 -13.69 -4.40 4.68
C GLU A 173 -15.17 -4.07 4.94
N SER A 174 -15.73 -3.06 4.25
CA SER A 174 -17.11 -2.62 4.43
C SER A 174 -18.16 -3.70 4.16
N SER A 175 -17.87 -4.64 3.26
CA SER A 175 -18.79 -5.73 2.90
C SER A 175 -18.15 -7.12 2.86
N ASN A 176 -16.80 -7.20 2.91
CA ASN A 176 -16.05 -8.44 2.69
C ASN A 176 -15.05 -8.65 3.81
N TYR A 177 -14.53 -9.87 3.95
CA TYR A 177 -13.45 -10.16 4.88
C TYR A 177 -12.52 -11.24 4.35
N THR A 178 -11.29 -11.26 4.88
CA THR A 178 -10.31 -12.32 4.68
C THR A 178 -9.74 -12.72 6.03
N THR A 179 -9.72 -14.01 6.33
CA THR A 179 -9.22 -14.55 7.60
C THR A 179 -8.27 -15.70 7.38
N VAL A 180 -7.10 -15.62 8.01
CA VAL A 180 -6.19 -16.76 8.22
C VAL A 180 -6.35 -17.22 9.66
N LYS A 181 -6.71 -18.48 9.84
CA LYS A 181 -6.98 -19.08 11.15
C LYS A 181 -6.41 -20.48 11.26
N ILE A 182 -6.21 -20.94 12.49
CA ILE A 182 -5.95 -22.34 12.81
C ILE A 182 -7.28 -22.97 13.18
N LYS A 183 -7.57 -24.14 12.61
CA LYS A 183 -8.73 -24.98 12.98
C LYS A 183 -8.28 -26.43 12.97
N ASN A 184 -8.51 -27.13 14.08
CA ASN A 184 -8.09 -28.52 14.26
C ASN A 184 -6.60 -28.74 14.00
N GLY A 185 -5.75 -27.78 14.40
CA GLY A 185 -4.30 -27.82 14.22
C GLY A 185 -3.81 -27.56 12.79
N LYS A 186 -4.71 -27.24 11.85
CA LYS A 186 -4.36 -26.91 10.46
C LYS A 186 -4.61 -25.43 10.19
N VAL A 187 -3.75 -24.82 9.38
CA VAL A 187 -3.99 -23.47 8.88
C VAL A 187 -5.12 -23.51 7.84
N GLN A 188 -6.04 -22.55 7.94
CA GLN A 188 -7.17 -22.38 7.05
C GLN A 188 -7.27 -20.92 6.62
N TYR A 189 -7.55 -20.73 5.33
CA TYR A 189 -7.87 -19.46 4.72
C TYR A 189 -9.37 -19.40 4.42
N VAL A 190 -10.02 -18.27 4.74
CA VAL A 190 -11.44 -18.02 4.44
C VAL A 190 -11.57 -16.59 3.94
N SER A 191 -12.24 -16.40 2.80
CA SER A 191 -12.56 -15.08 2.26
C SER A 191 -13.99 -15.04 1.73
N ASP A 192 -14.66 -13.91 1.93
CA ASP A 192 -15.98 -13.59 1.34
C ASP A 192 -15.86 -12.63 0.14
N ALA A 193 -14.63 -12.39 -0.32
CA ALA A 193 -14.40 -11.68 -1.57
C ALA A 193 -14.74 -12.60 -2.75
N GLY A 194 -15.86 -12.34 -3.43
CA GLY A 194 -16.15 -12.97 -4.72
C GLY A 194 -15.03 -12.65 -5.72
N LEU A 195 -14.44 -13.71 -6.30
CA LEU A 195 -13.40 -13.77 -7.35
C LEU A 195 -11.90 -13.79 -6.93
N THR A 196 -11.39 -15.01 -6.70
CA THR A 196 -10.42 -15.75 -7.57
C THR A 196 -9.11 -15.11 -8.08
N SER A 197 -8.57 -14.03 -7.51
CA SER A 197 -7.23 -13.53 -7.91
C SER A 197 -6.23 -13.36 -6.77
N PHE A 198 -6.70 -13.31 -5.52
CA PHE A 198 -5.85 -13.39 -4.32
C PHE A 198 -5.44 -14.84 -3.97
N LEU A 199 -6.02 -15.82 -4.66
CA LEU A 199 -5.99 -17.24 -4.31
C LEU A 199 -4.79 -18.02 -4.88
N GLU A 200 -4.06 -17.51 -5.86
CA GLU A 200 -2.87 -18.20 -6.41
C GLU A 200 -1.54 -17.76 -5.76
N ALA A 201 -1.46 -16.57 -5.17
CA ALA A 201 -0.26 -16.07 -4.49
C ALA A 201 0.00 -16.73 -3.13
N MET A 202 -1.06 -17.05 -2.38
CA MET A 202 -0.94 -17.65 -1.05
C MET A 202 -0.67 -19.16 -1.08
N ASN A 203 -0.48 -19.74 -2.26
CA ASN A 203 -0.24 -21.18 -2.42
C ASN A 203 1.23 -21.58 -2.28
N GLN A 204 2.09 -20.68 -1.78
CA GLN A 204 3.47 -21.01 -1.45
C GLN A 204 3.88 -20.41 -0.09
N ILE A 205 4.25 -21.32 0.82
CA ILE A 205 5.05 -21.09 2.04
C ILE A 205 4.26 -20.59 3.27
N LEU A 206 3.31 -21.42 3.73
CA LEU A 206 3.07 -21.60 5.16
C LEU A 206 3.98 -22.74 5.66
N THR A 207 5.30 -22.51 5.74
CA THR A 207 6.21 -23.47 6.39
C THR A 207 6.01 -23.38 7.89
N GLY A 208 5.28 -24.36 8.42
CA GLY A 208 5.12 -24.55 9.85
C GLY A 208 6.45 -24.88 10.54
N ALA A 209 6.47 -24.50 11.82
CA ALA A 209 7.43 -24.87 12.87
C ALA A 209 8.87 -24.35 12.72
N LEU A 210 9.24 -23.40 13.59
CA LEU A 210 10.61 -23.35 14.12
C LEU A 210 10.91 -24.72 14.78
N PRO A 211 12.05 -25.37 14.49
CA PRO A 211 12.45 -26.57 15.21
C PRO A 211 12.59 -26.27 16.70
N THR A 212 12.30 -27.31 17.48
CA THR A 212 12.29 -27.37 18.96
C THR A 212 13.40 -26.58 19.62
#